data_AF-A0A2Z3YPM0-F1
#
_entry.id   AF-A0A2Z3YPM0-F1
#
_cell.length_a   1.000
_cell.length_b   1.000
_cell.length_c   1.000
_cell.angle_alpha   90.00
_cell.angle_beta   90.00
_cell.angle_gamma   90.00
#
_symmetry.space_group_name_H-M   'P 1'
#
loop_
_entity.id
_entity.type
_entity.pdbx_description
1 polymer ?
#
loop_
_entity_poly.entity_id
_entity_poly.type
_entity_poly.pdbx_seq_one_letter_code
_entity_poly.pdbx_strand_id
1 'polypeptide(L)'
;MTTPSAPLPPELRGIVSDYIDATTAAADSTTDAALVLDDDAHLITAHLSGDWDDEDRTHRGRAHQTIMTLLDTATDRDLAAVRDELTAAAELLLTR
;
A
#
# COMPACT_ATOMS: atom_id res chain seq x y z
N MET A 1 9.45 -15.93 12.27
CA MET A 1 10.10 -14.75 12.88
C MET A 1 10.08 -13.65 11.84
N THR A 2 9.09 -12.76 11.90
CA THR A 2 9.01 -11.59 11.02
C THR A 2 9.99 -10.56 11.56
N THR A 3 11.10 -10.34 10.86
CA THR A 3 11.95 -9.17 11.14
C THR A 3 11.09 -7.91 10.99
N PRO A 4 11.10 -6.98 11.96
CA PRO A 4 10.38 -5.72 11.82
C PRO A 4 10.90 -5.03 10.55
N SER A 5 9.98 -4.60 9.70
CA SER A 5 10.35 -3.83 8.51
C SER A 5 11.09 -2.58 8.94
N ALA A 6 12.09 -2.20 8.16
CA ALA A 6 12.83 -0.99 8.44
C ALA A 6 11.89 0.22 8.32
N PRO A 7 12.09 1.27 9.14
CA PRO A 7 11.25 2.46 9.04
C PRO A 7 11.30 3.04 7.61
N LEU A 8 10.16 3.55 7.13
CA LEU A 8 10.06 4.22 5.83
C LEU A 8 11.19 5.27 5.68
N PRO A 9 11.93 5.23 4.56
CA PRO A 9 12.87 6.30 4.23
C PRO A 9 12.18 7.66 4.27
N PRO A 10 12.86 8.73 4.72
CA PRO A 10 12.26 10.07 4.82
C PRO A 10 11.63 10.56 3.52
N GLU A 11 12.23 10.21 2.38
CA GLU A 11 11.77 10.61 1.04
C GLU A 11 10.44 9.95 0.66
N LEU A 12 10.22 8.71 1.10
CA LEU A 12 8.98 7.98 0.84
C LEU A 12 7.91 8.29 1.88
N ARG A 13 8.30 8.68 3.10
CA ARG A 13 7.34 8.99 4.18
C ARG A 13 6.32 10.06 3.77
N GLY A 14 6.78 11.13 3.11
CA GLY A 14 5.88 12.18 2.62
C GLY A 14 4.92 11.65 1.56
N ILE A 15 5.45 10.92 0.57
CA ILE A 15 4.68 10.36 -0.54
C ILE A 15 3.60 9.39 -0.04
N VAL A 16 3.95 8.49 0.89
CA VAL A 16 3.03 7.51 1.46
C VAL A 16 1.97 8.18 2.33
N SER A 17 2.35 9.19 3.13
CA SER A 17 1.38 9.94 3.94
C SER A 17 0.38 10.69 3.06
N ASP A 18 0.87 11.43 2.06
CA ASP A 18 0.02 12.16 1.10
C ASP A 18 -0.90 11.21 0.34
N TYR A 19 -0.40 10.01 0.02
CA TYR A 19 -1.19 8.98 -0.62
C TYR A 19 -2.32 8.47 0.27
N ILE A 20 -2.03 8.10 1.52
CA ILE A 20 -3.05 7.63 2.48
C ILE A 20 -4.12 8.70 2.69
N ASP A 21 -3.71 9.96 2.85
CA ASP A 21 -4.63 11.08 3.04
C ASP A 21 -5.50 11.30 1.79
N ALA A 22 -4.92 11.24 0.59
CA ALA A 22 -5.66 11.38 -0.66
C ALA A 22 -6.67 10.24 -0.87
N THR A 23 -6.27 8.99 -0.62
CA THR A 23 -7.16 7.82 -0.71
C THR A 23 -8.30 7.92 0.30
N THR A 24 -7.99 8.33 1.54
CA THR A 24 -9.00 8.51 2.58
C THR A 24 -10.00 9.63 2.23
N ALA A 25 -9.52 10.73 1.65
CA ALA A 25 -10.36 11.86 1.27
C ALA A 25 -11.20 11.61 0.02
N ALA A 26 -10.74 10.75 -0.89
CA ALA A 26 -11.42 10.44 -2.15
C ALA A 26 -12.49 9.34 -2.01
N ALA A 27 -12.40 8.50 -0.97
CA ALA A 27 -13.34 7.41 -0.75
C ALA A 27 -14.70 7.88 -0.22
N ASP A 28 -15.76 7.17 -0.59
CA ASP A 28 -17.12 7.44 -0.12
C ASP A 28 -17.30 7.15 1.38
N SER A 29 -16.47 6.27 1.95
CA SER A 29 -16.45 5.93 3.36
C SER A 29 -15.05 5.55 3.86
N THR A 30 -14.86 5.53 5.18
CA THR A 30 -13.63 5.06 5.82
C THR A 30 -13.36 3.58 5.55
N THR A 31 -14.41 2.76 5.47
CA THR A 31 -14.31 1.34 5.10
C THR A 31 -13.81 1.18 3.67
N ASP A 32 -14.35 1.95 2.73
CA ASP A 32 -13.92 1.88 1.32
C ASP A 32 -12.46 2.32 1.18
N ALA A 33 -12.04 3.39 1.88
CA ALA A 33 -10.65 3.79 1.93
C ALA A 33 -9.75 2.68 2.49
N ALA A 34 -10.18 2.02 3.57
CA ALA A 34 -9.42 0.94 4.18
C ALA A 34 -9.23 -0.25 3.25
N LEU A 35 -10.28 -0.65 2.52
CA LEU A 35 -10.21 -1.74 1.55
C LEU A 35 -9.23 -1.42 0.42
N VAL A 36 -9.26 -0.18 -0.10
CA VAL A 36 -8.31 0.23 -1.15
C VAL A 36 -6.86 0.18 -0.64
N LEU A 37 -6.60 0.68 0.56
CA LEU A 37 -5.25 0.65 1.15
C LEU A 37 -4.78 -0.79 1.43
N ASP A 38 -5.67 -1.68 1.86
CA ASP A 38 -5.37 -3.10 2.09
C ASP A 38 -5.09 -3.83 0.77
N ASP A 39 -5.91 -3.59 -0.26
CA ASP A 39 -5.69 -4.14 -1.60
C ASP A 39 -4.34 -3.67 -2.20
N ASP A 40 -3.95 -2.42 -1.98
CA ASP A 40 -2.65 -1.91 -2.42
C ASP A 40 -1.48 -2.51 -1.62
N ALA A 41 -1.65 -2.74 -0.31
CA ALA A 41 -0.67 -3.47 0.49
C ALA A 41 -0.55 -4.94 0.01
N HIS A 42 -1.67 -5.54 -0.42
CA HIS A 42 -1.70 -6.88 -1.01
C HIS A 42 -0.91 -6.92 -2.33
N LEU A 43 -1.10 -5.93 -3.22
CA LEU A 43 -0.31 -5.82 -4.46
C LEU A 43 1.19 -5.74 -4.21
N ILE A 44 1.61 -4.99 -3.19
CA ILE A 44 3.03 -4.92 -2.83
C ILE A 44 3.52 -6.30 -2.34
N THR A 45 2.70 -7.03 -1.59
CA THR A 45 3.04 -8.38 -1.14
C THR A 45 3.15 -9.37 -2.30
N ALA A 46 2.21 -9.35 -3.25
CA ALA A 46 2.25 -10.13 -4.48
C ALA A 46 3.50 -9.79 -5.33
N HIS A 47 3.83 -8.50 -5.43
CA HIS A 47 5.04 -8.06 -6.13
C HIS A 47 6.32 -8.61 -5.50
N LEU A 48 6.46 -8.49 -4.18
CA LEU A 48 7.65 -8.94 -3.45
C LEU A 48 7.82 -10.46 -3.45
N SER A 49 6.71 -11.21 -3.44
CA SER A 49 6.73 -12.68 -3.49
C SER A 49 6.89 -13.22 -4.91
N GLY A 50 6.48 -12.45 -5.92
CA GLY A 50 6.33 -12.91 -7.30
C GLY A 50 5.07 -13.74 -7.55
N ASP A 51 4.24 -13.93 -6.51
CA ASP A 51 3.02 -14.72 -6.56
C ASP A 51 1.84 -13.79 -6.86
N TRP A 52 1.53 -13.65 -8.16
CA TRP A 52 0.39 -12.86 -8.64
C TRP A 52 -0.78 -13.77 -8.98
N ASP A 53 -1.93 -13.51 -8.38
CA ASP A 53 -3.19 -14.14 -8.79
C ASP A 53 -3.97 -13.28 -9.81
N ASP A 54 -5.16 -13.75 -10.21
CA ASP A 54 -5.99 -13.04 -11.18
C ASP A 54 -6.67 -11.78 -10.60
N GLU A 55 -6.85 -11.75 -9.28
CA GLU A 55 -7.38 -10.61 -8.54
C GLU A 55 -6.34 -9.50 -8.46
N ASP A 56 -5.09 -9.84 -8.15
CA ASP A 56 -3.94 -8.93 -8.19
C ASP A 56 -3.75 -8.28 -9.55
N ARG A 57 -3.88 -9.06 -10.64
CA ARG A 57 -3.77 -8.53 -12.01
C ARG A 57 -4.88 -7.53 -12.31
N THR A 58 -6.10 -7.82 -11.82
CA THR A 58 -7.26 -6.94 -12.00
C THR A 58 -7.08 -5.66 -11.19
N HIS A 59 -6.63 -5.78 -9.94
CA HIS A 59 -6.41 -4.64 -9.06
C HIS A 59 -5.24 -3.79 -9.53
N ARG A 60 -4.14 -4.38 -10.00
CA ARG A 60 -3.03 -3.66 -10.66
C ARG A 60 -3.50 -2.76 -11.81
N GLY A 61 -4.52 -3.18 -12.55
CA GLY A 61 -5.11 -2.38 -13.63
C GLY A 61 -5.92 -1.17 -13.16
N ARG A 62 -6.28 -1.12 -11.88
CA ARG A 62 -7.07 -0.08 -11.22
C ARG A 62 -6.32 0.67 -10.11
N ALA A 63 -5.17 0.14 -9.69
CA ALA A 63 -4.35 0.69 -8.64
C ALA A 63 -3.93 2.12 -8.96
N HIS A 64 -3.77 2.93 -7.91
CA HIS A 64 -3.32 4.29 -8.05
C HIS A 64 -1.94 4.35 -8.71
N GLN A 65 -1.74 5.36 -9.58
CA GLN A 65 -0.48 5.55 -10.29
C GLN A 65 0.72 5.66 -9.34
N THR A 66 0.51 6.19 -8.12
CA THR A 66 1.53 6.24 -7.07
C THR A 66 2.01 4.84 -6.68
N ILE A 67 1.10 3.90 -6.41
CA ILE A 67 1.45 2.51 -6.07
C ILE A 67 2.16 1.85 -7.24
N MET A 68 1.66 2.02 -8.47
CA MET A 68 2.31 1.49 -9.66
C MET A 68 3.75 2.02 -9.83
N THR A 69 3.96 3.31 -9.59
CA THR A 69 5.29 3.92 -9.66
C THR A 69 6.21 3.35 -8.59
N LEU A 70 5.71 3.14 -7.37
CA LEU A 70 6.50 2.53 -6.29
C LEU A 70 6.89 1.10 -6.64
N LEU A 71 5.96 0.28 -7.17
CA LEU A 71 6.26 -1.08 -7.60
C LEU A 71 7.37 -1.16 -8.66
N ASP A 72 7.46 -0.16 -9.54
CA ASP A 72 8.44 -0.15 -10.63
C ASP A 72 9.81 0.44 -10.23
N THR A 73 9.88 1.25 -9.15
CA THR A 73 11.06 2.09 -8.85
C THR A 73 11.64 1.93 -7.46
N ALA A 74 10.85 1.50 -6.48
CA ALA A 74 11.30 1.34 -5.10
C ALA A 74 12.06 0.02 -4.93
N THR A 75 12.94 -0.02 -3.94
CA THR A 75 13.63 -1.27 -3.58
C THR A 75 12.69 -2.19 -2.81
N ASP A 76 12.93 -3.51 -2.81
CA ASP A 76 12.13 -4.49 -2.05
C ASP A 76 11.99 -4.12 -0.57
N ARG A 77 13.06 -3.57 0.02
CA ARG A 77 13.08 -3.11 1.40
C ARG A 77 12.11 -1.95 1.62
N ASP A 78 12.11 -1.00 0.70
CA ASP A 78 11.26 0.18 0.77
C ASP A 78 9.81 -0.18 0.52
N LEU A 79 9.55 -1.07 -0.45
CA LEU A 79 8.22 -1.64 -0.71
C LEU A 79 7.68 -2.36 0.53
N ALA A 80 8.49 -3.17 1.22
CA ALA A 80 8.06 -3.82 2.46
C ALA A 80 7.70 -2.80 3.56
N ALA A 81 8.38 -1.64 3.62
CA ALA A 81 8.03 -0.57 4.56
C ALA A 81 6.75 0.17 4.14
N VAL A 82 6.55 0.43 2.84
CA VAL A 82 5.30 1.00 2.31
C VAL A 82 4.12 0.08 2.63
N ARG A 83 4.24 -1.22 2.33
CA ARG A 83 3.20 -2.22 2.64
C ARG A 83 2.75 -2.12 4.10
N ASP A 84 3.71 -2.17 5.03
CA ASP A 84 3.38 -2.18 6.46
C ASP A 84 2.63 -0.91 6.89
N GLU A 85 2.93 0.23 6.26
CA GLU A 85 2.29 1.51 6.56
C GLU A 85 0.90 1.61 5.94
N LEU A 86 0.69 1.07 4.73
CA LEU A 86 -0.64 0.95 4.13
C LEU A 86 -1.53 0.01 4.95
N THR A 87 -1.02 -1.15 5.37
CA THR A 87 -1.74 -2.09 6.24
C THR A 87 -2.11 -1.43 7.57
N ALA A 88 -1.16 -0.74 8.22
CA ALA A 88 -1.44 -0.05 9.48
C ALA A 88 -2.49 1.07 9.32
N ALA A 89 -2.46 1.80 8.20
CA ALA A 89 -3.45 2.82 7.89
C ALA A 89 -4.84 2.21 7.64
N ALA A 90 -4.93 1.11 6.90
CA ALA A 90 -6.18 0.38 6.69
C ALA A 90 -6.80 -0.09 8.01
N GLU A 91 -6.00 -0.72 8.89
CA GLU A 91 -6.44 -1.15 10.22
C GLU A 91 -6.94 0.03 11.09
N LEU A 92 -6.25 1.17 11.04
CA LEU A 92 -6.66 2.39 11.74
C LEU A 92 -7.98 2.95 11.22
N LEU A 93 -8.27 2.83 9.92
CA LEU A 93 -9.53 3.28 9.35
C LEU A 93 -10.69 2.34 9.70
N LEU A 94 -10.46 1.03 9.75
CA LEU A 94 -11.46 0.03 10.13
C LEU A 94 -11.84 0.07 11.62
N THR A 95 -11.00 0.68 12.45
CA THR A 95 -11.22 0.80 13.91
C THR A 95 -11.88 2.13 14.32
N ARG A 96 -12.17 3.02 13.36
CA ARG A 96 -12.84 4.32 13.56
C ARG A 96 -14.33 4.23 13.26
#